data_AF-A0A9W7BT00-F1
#
_entry.id   AF-A0A9W7BT00-F1
#
_cell.length_a   1.000
_cell.length_b   1.000
_cell.length_c   1.000
_cell.angle_alpha   90.00
_cell.angle_beta   90.00
_cell.angle_gamma   90.00
#
_symmetry.space_group_name_H-M   'P 1'
#
loop_
_entity.id
_entity.type
_entity.pdbx_description
1 polymer ?
#
loop_
_entity_poly.entity_id
_entity_poly.type
_entity_poly.pdbx_seq_one_letter_code
_entity_poly.pdbx_strand_id
1 'polypeptide(L)'
;MELKKELGAKVLQSFPMDHTHATQVADAGHGWIPLQTGIEAEYRALEEEFLPQRKKRKVADLKPITRGGDINGDEIIIPGADKMDAKTLARAKNREQAKKSREKKKREIEGMSEELNEVRLKLKEQEDFLARAQEKLKLYDEMVETNRKLAEENLRLQAILFPDPDDPLAMATPGAGAVRGTSDGGEKKGQCQARLSLAHNFVDLIQNGCSWEDGVAELCTDDDAEFHSDSMPRCETVQQFADTMVETTKVVFADFKYIRKSSTCDGEQVTVVCMAQGSHVAKGQAEPTSPPKSMNAMAVFSIKFVSTKHEGKKIESVDLIFDTHTAYCQLGWPLVCFLKPKAKPREGGLVANSKGGFRWHSAL
;
A
#
# COMPACT_ATOMS: atom_id res chain seq x y z
N MET A 1 -8.73 -13.63 25.22
CA MET A 1 -7.40 -12.96 25.09
C MET A 1 -6.30 -13.92 24.64
N GLU A 2 -6.31 -15.19 25.04
CA GLU A 2 -5.31 -16.19 24.64
C GLU A 2 -5.34 -16.53 23.13
N LEU A 3 -6.52 -16.59 22.50
CA LEU A 3 -6.64 -16.84 21.05
C LEU A 3 -5.98 -15.76 20.17
N LYS A 4 -5.96 -14.49 20.60
CA LYS A 4 -5.31 -13.41 19.84
C LYS A 4 -3.78 -13.52 19.89
N LYS A 5 -3.22 -14.00 21.00
CA LYS A 5 -1.78 -14.27 21.13
C LYS A 5 -1.36 -15.47 20.29
N GLU A 6 -2.20 -16.51 20.24
CA GLU A 6 -1.92 -17.73 19.48
C GLU A 6 -2.01 -17.52 17.96
N LEU A 7 -2.95 -16.69 17.50
CA LEU A 7 -3.07 -16.30 16.08
C LEU A 7 -1.91 -15.40 15.63
N GLY A 8 -1.50 -14.43 16.48
CA GLY A 8 -0.36 -13.56 16.20
C GLY A 8 0.98 -14.30 16.10
N ALA A 9 1.18 -15.32 16.94
CA ALA A 9 2.39 -16.15 16.92
C ALA A 9 2.48 -17.05 15.67
N LYS A 10 1.35 -17.57 15.18
CA LYS A 10 1.32 -18.40 13.95
C LYS A 10 1.58 -17.59 12.69
N VAL A 11 1.05 -16.36 12.60
CA VAL A 11 1.31 -15.45 11.48
C VAL A 11 2.79 -15.06 11.41
N LEU A 12 3.44 -14.81 12.56
CA LEU A 12 4.87 -14.48 12.61
C LEU A 12 5.81 -15.66 12.29
N GLN A 13 5.39 -16.91 12.55
CA GLN A 13 6.18 -18.10 12.19
C GLN A 13 6.12 -18.48 10.71
N SER A 14 5.22 -17.87 9.93
CA SER A 14 4.97 -18.22 8.52
C SER A 14 5.84 -17.43 7.53
N PHE A 15 6.60 -16.44 8.02
CA PHE A 15 7.46 -15.58 7.20
C PHE A 15 8.93 -15.70 7.65
N PRO A 16 9.79 -16.45 6.94
CA PRO A 16 11.23 -16.39 7.15
C PRO A 16 11.75 -15.13 6.45
N MET A 17 11.59 -13.97 7.08
CA MET A 17 12.25 -12.74 6.65
C MET A 17 13.45 -12.49 7.56
N ASP A 18 14.60 -12.30 6.92
CA ASP A 18 15.89 -12.05 7.57
C ASP A 18 15.80 -10.81 8.48
N HIS A 19 16.08 -10.98 9.78
CA HIS A 19 15.80 -9.99 10.83
C HIS A 19 16.53 -8.64 10.59
N THR A 20 17.59 -8.63 9.79
CA THR A 20 18.40 -7.46 9.46
C THR A 20 17.71 -6.48 8.50
N HIS A 21 16.78 -6.93 7.65
CA HIS A 21 16.06 -6.03 6.74
C HIS A 21 14.83 -5.38 7.37
N ALA A 22 14.16 -6.04 8.32
CA ALA A 22 12.99 -5.49 8.99
C ALA A 22 13.32 -4.26 9.87
N THR A 23 14.52 -4.22 10.47
CA THR A 23 14.92 -3.12 11.35
C THR A 23 15.28 -1.84 10.58
N GLN A 24 15.86 -1.95 9.39
CA GLN A 24 16.22 -0.77 8.58
C GLN A 24 15.02 -0.07 7.95
N VAL A 25 13.93 -0.79 7.68
CA VAL A 25 12.70 -0.21 7.11
C VAL A 25 11.86 0.50 8.18
N ALA A 26 11.88 0.02 9.42
CA ALA A 26 11.17 0.64 10.54
C ALA A 26 11.77 2.00 10.95
N ASP A 27 13.10 2.14 10.93
CA ASP A 27 13.78 3.39 11.33
C ASP A 27 13.74 4.49 10.25
N ALA A 28 13.44 4.16 9.00
CA ALA A 28 13.43 5.12 7.89
C ALA A 28 12.08 5.84 7.67
N GLY A 29 11.05 5.56 8.47
CA GLY A 29 9.73 6.21 8.31
C GLY A 29 9.03 5.93 6.98
N HIS A 30 9.50 4.95 6.22
CA HIS A 30 8.84 4.48 5.01
C HIS A 30 7.77 3.47 5.42
N GLY A 31 6.53 3.97 5.51
CA GLY A 31 5.36 3.13 5.64
C GLY A 31 5.35 2.04 4.57
N TRP A 32 4.78 0.89 4.94
CA TRP A 32 4.61 -0.29 4.10
C TRP A 32 4.13 0.11 2.71
N ILE A 33 5.03 0.08 1.73
CA ILE A 33 4.68 0.17 0.32
C ILE A 33 3.92 -1.13 0.02
N PRO A 34 2.67 -1.09 -0.47
CA PRO A 34 1.99 -2.30 -0.90
C PRO A 34 2.87 -3.00 -1.95
N LEU A 35 3.19 -4.27 -1.75
CA LEU A 35 4.02 -5.07 -2.66
C LEU A 35 3.65 -4.86 -4.14
N GLN A 36 2.37 -4.60 -4.43
CA GLN A 36 1.85 -4.35 -5.77
C GLN A 36 2.44 -3.13 -6.48
N THR A 37 2.72 -2.02 -5.78
CA THR A 37 3.35 -0.82 -6.39
C THR A 37 4.87 -0.95 -6.51
N GLY A 38 5.50 -1.72 -5.62
CA GLY A 38 6.91 -2.12 -5.77
C GLY A 38 7.09 -3.05 -6.98
N ILE A 39 6.16 -3.98 -7.19
CA ILE A 39 6.17 -4.92 -8.31
C ILE A 39 5.89 -4.23 -9.64
N GLU A 40 4.93 -3.30 -9.73
CA GLU A 40 4.71 -2.52 -10.96
C GLU A 40 5.90 -1.63 -11.32
N ALA A 41 6.61 -1.10 -10.31
CA ALA A 41 7.84 -0.35 -10.50
C ALA A 41 9.01 -1.25 -10.97
N GLU A 42 9.18 -2.44 -10.39
CA GLU A 42 10.17 -3.43 -10.84
C GLU A 42 9.85 -3.96 -12.24
N TYR A 43 8.57 -4.21 -12.56
CA TYR A 43 8.15 -4.67 -13.88
C TYR A 43 8.36 -3.59 -14.96
N ARG A 44 8.11 -2.31 -14.65
CA ARG A 44 8.46 -1.18 -15.54
C ARG A 44 9.96 -1.01 -15.72
N ALA A 45 10.73 -1.13 -14.64
CA ALA A 45 12.20 -1.06 -14.71
C ALA A 45 12.77 -2.17 -15.60
N LEU A 46 12.23 -3.39 -15.48
CA LEU A 46 12.59 -4.52 -16.34
C LEU A 46 12.10 -4.33 -17.78
N GLU A 47 10.89 -3.79 -18.02
CA GLU A 47 10.44 -3.44 -19.37
C GLU A 47 11.39 -2.42 -20.02
N GLU A 48 11.79 -1.37 -19.31
CA GLU A 48 12.73 -0.36 -19.83
C GLU A 48 14.13 -0.92 -20.11
N GLU A 49 14.60 -1.88 -19.31
CA GLU A 49 15.90 -2.54 -19.50
C GLU A 49 15.91 -3.51 -20.70
N PHE A 50 14.80 -4.22 -20.96
CA PHE A 50 14.75 -5.29 -21.97
C PHE A 50 14.08 -4.90 -23.30
N LEU A 51 13.22 -3.87 -23.36
CA LEU A 51 12.63 -3.39 -24.62
C LEU A 51 13.64 -2.88 -25.67
N PRO A 52 14.77 -2.23 -25.31
CA PRO A 52 15.77 -1.79 -26.29
C PRO A 52 16.44 -2.96 -27.03
N GLN A 53 16.48 -4.16 -26.43
CA GLN A 53 17.12 -5.34 -27.04
C GLN A 53 16.22 -6.03 -28.08
N ARG A 54 14.89 -5.95 -27.92
CA ARG A 54 13.94 -6.50 -28.91
C ARG A 54 13.82 -5.65 -30.17
N LYS A 55 13.96 -4.32 -30.09
CA LYS A 55 13.82 -3.41 -31.26
C LYS A 55 15.09 -3.24 -32.11
N LYS A 56 16.27 -3.66 -31.63
CA LYS A 56 17.54 -3.54 -32.38
C LYS A 56 17.91 -4.75 -33.23
N ARG A 57 17.22 -5.88 -33.10
CA ARG A 57 17.34 -7.00 -34.06
C ARG A 57 16.35 -6.85 -35.21
N LYS A 58 16.40 -5.72 -35.92
CA LYS A 58 15.96 -5.72 -37.32
C LYS A 58 16.98 -6.54 -38.10
N VAL A 59 16.46 -7.53 -38.80
CA VAL A 59 17.09 -8.40 -39.78
C VAL A 59 17.82 -7.54 -40.84
N ALA A 60 19.03 -7.07 -40.54
CA ALA A 60 19.78 -6.18 -41.43
C ALA A 60 21.16 -6.72 -41.85
N ASP A 61 21.73 -7.72 -41.16
CA ASP A 61 23.13 -8.13 -41.44
C ASP A 61 23.34 -9.61 -41.78
N LEU A 62 22.29 -10.35 -42.15
CA LEU A 62 22.49 -11.64 -42.83
C LEU A 62 22.67 -11.39 -44.32
N LYS A 63 23.89 -11.00 -44.71
CA LYS A 63 24.30 -11.07 -46.12
C LYS A 63 24.16 -12.53 -46.58
N PRO A 64 23.57 -12.79 -47.77
CA PRO A 64 23.57 -14.13 -48.32
C PRO A 64 25.02 -14.60 -48.48
N ILE A 65 25.33 -15.78 -47.92
CA ILE A 65 26.59 -16.48 -48.16
C ILE A 65 26.57 -16.91 -49.63
N THR A 66 27.02 -16.04 -50.52
CA THR A 66 27.39 -16.43 -51.88
C THR A 66 28.63 -17.32 -51.78
N ARG A 67 28.44 -18.61 -52.07
CA ARG A 67 29.54 -19.53 -52.38
C ARG A 67 30.22 -19.06 -53.67
N GLY A 68 31.15 -18.12 -53.55
CA GLY A 68 32.04 -17.68 -54.62
C GLY A 68 33.32 -17.18 -53.96
N GLY A 69 34.38 -17.97 -54.05
CA GLY A 69 35.62 -17.72 -53.33
C GLY A 69 36.42 -16.56 -53.94
N ASP A 70 36.46 -15.44 -53.24
CA ASP A 70 37.53 -14.46 -53.41
C ASP A 70 38.74 -14.92 -52.58
N ILE A 71 39.68 -15.54 -53.28
CA ILE A 71 41.01 -15.83 -52.74
C ILE A 71 41.80 -14.53 -52.89
N ASN A 72 41.75 -13.68 -51.86
CA ASN A 72 42.67 -12.54 -51.77
C ASN A 72 44.11 -13.03 -51.94
N GLY A 73 44.84 -12.38 -52.83
CA GLY A 73 46.18 -12.73 -53.28
C GLY A 73 47.26 -12.52 -52.23
N ASP A 74 47.20 -13.26 -51.12
CA ASP A 74 48.34 -13.40 -50.22
C ASP A 74 49.38 -14.29 -50.92
N GLU A 75 50.47 -13.70 -51.38
CA GLU A 75 51.57 -14.43 -52.00
C GLU A 75 52.08 -15.53 -51.07
N ILE A 76 52.09 -16.76 -51.58
CA ILE A 76 52.59 -17.92 -50.86
C ILE A 76 54.09 -18.00 -51.10
N ILE A 77 54.86 -17.47 -50.15
CA ILE A 77 56.32 -17.48 -50.16
C ILE A 77 56.79 -18.86 -49.68
N ILE A 78 57.28 -19.68 -50.61
CA ILE A 78 57.90 -20.97 -50.31
C ILE A 78 59.41 -20.78 -50.20
N PRO A 79 60.03 -21.00 -49.03
CA PRO A 79 61.48 -20.90 -48.87
C PRO A 79 62.21 -21.85 -49.84
N GLY A 80 63.11 -21.31 -50.66
CA GLY A 80 63.92 -22.10 -51.62
C GLY A 80 63.25 -22.40 -52.97
N ALA A 81 62.21 -21.64 -53.35
CA ALA A 81 61.50 -21.78 -54.62
C ALA A 81 62.42 -21.74 -55.87
N ASP A 82 63.50 -20.98 -55.78
CA ASP A 82 64.43 -20.67 -56.89
C ASP A 82 65.23 -21.90 -57.38
N LYS A 83 65.24 -22.99 -56.60
CA LYS A 83 65.98 -24.24 -56.90
C LYS A 83 65.07 -25.44 -57.20
N MET A 84 63.75 -25.24 -57.26
CA MET A 84 62.79 -26.31 -57.49
C MET A 84 62.32 -26.36 -58.95
N ASP A 85 62.14 -27.58 -59.49
CA ASP A 85 61.48 -27.76 -60.78
C ASP A 85 60.01 -27.34 -60.70
N ALA A 86 59.47 -26.82 -61.81
CA ALA A 86 58.12 -26.23 -61.86
C ALA A 86 57.02 -27.17 -61.31
N LYS A 87 57.18 -28.49 -61.48
CA LYS A 87 56.24 -29.49 -61.00
C LYS A 87 56.29 -29.67 -59.48
N THR A 88 57.48 -29.64 -58.89
CA THR A 88 57.65 -29.69 -57.42
C THR A 88 57.18 -28.39 -56.78
N LEU A 89 57.46 -27.24 -57.39
CA LEU A 89 56.97 -25.94 -56.92
C LEU A 89 55.44 -25.88 -56.92
N ALA A 90 54.77 -26.36 -57.98
CA ALA A 90 53.31 -26.42 -58.05
C ALA A 90 52.70 -27.34 -56.98
N ARG A 91 53.34 -28.50 -56.71
CA ARG A 91 52.92 -29.41 -55.64
C ARG A 91 53.10 -28.81 -54.25
N ALA A 92 54.19 -28.07 -54.03
CA ALA A 92 54.46 -27.38 -52.77
C ALA A 92 53.44 -26.25 -52.53
N LYS A 93 53.14 -25.43 -53.56
CA LYS A 93 52.09 -24.40 -53.50
C LYS A 93 50.72 -25.00 -53.19
N ASN A 94 50.32 -26.09 -53.84
CA ASN A 94 49.05 -26.76 -53.56
C ASN A 94 48.98 -27.33 -52.14
N ARG A 95 50.08 -27.88 -51.61
CA ARG A 95 50.14 -28.37 -50.22
C ARG A 95 50.01 -27.23 -49.22
N GLU A 96 50.67 -26.10 -49.46
CA GLU A 96 50.61 -24.95 -48.57
C GLU A 96 49.24 -24.26 -48.62
N GLN A 97 48.64 -24.13 -49.81
CA GLN A 97 47.24 -23.68 -49.95
C GLN A 97 46.26 -24.58 -49.20
N ALA A 98 46.41 -25.90 -49.33
CA ALA A 98 45.58 -26.85 -48.60
C ALA A 98 45.77 -26.72 -47.07
N LYS A 99 47.00 -26.46 -46.60
CA LYS A 99 47.30 -26.23 -45.18
C LYS A 99 46.64 -24.95 -44.68
N LYS A 100 46.83 -23.81 -45.36
CA LYS A 100 46.21 -22.52 -45.03
C LYS A 100 44.68 -22.61 -45.06
N SER A 101 44.10 -23.31 -46.04
CA SER A 101 42.65 -23.54 -46.12
C SER A 101 42.12 -24.38 -44.94
N ARG A 102 42.85 -25.43 -44.54
CA ARG A 102 42.49 -26.24 -43.36
C ARG A 102 42.58 -25.43 -42.07
N GLU A 103 43.62 -24.62 -41.90
CA GLU A 103 43.78 -23.74 -40.73
C GLU A 103 42.69 -22.68 -40.67
N LYS A 104 42.33 -22.06 -41.82
CA LYS A 104 41.21 -21.11 -41.89
C LYS A 104 39.89 -21.75 -41.47
N LYS A 105 39.56 -22.92 -42.04
CA LYS A 105 38.35 -23.68 -41.67
C LYS A 105 38.36 -24.08 -40.20
N LYS A 106 39.52 -24.46 -39.66
CA LYS A 106 39.66 -24.79 -38.24
C LYS A 106 39.33 -23.59 -37.35
N ARG A 107 39.86 -22.41 -37.65
CA ARG A 107 39.54 -21.17 -36.92
C ARG A 107 38.06 -20.78 -37.04
N GLU A 108 37.47 -20.93 -38.22
CA GLU A 108 36.03 -20.69 -38.42
C GLU A 108 35.17 -21.64 -37.58
N ILE A 109 35.53 -22.93 -37.53
CA ILE A 109 34.84 -23.93 -36.69
C ILE A 109 35.01 -23.63 -35.20
N GLU A 110 36.20 -23.24 -34.76
CA GLU A 110 36.48 -22.85 -33.38
C GLU A 110 35.63 -21.61 -32.99
N GLY A 111 35.60 -20.58 -33.83
CA GLY A 111 34.76 -19.39 -33.61
C GLY A 111 33.27 -19.72 -33.52
N MET A 112 32.74 -20.55 -34.44
CA MET A 112 31.34 -21.01 -34.36
C MET A 112 31.06 -21.83 -33.09
N SER A 113 32.05 -22.61 -32.62
CA SER A 113 31.91 -23.37 -31.38
C SER A 113 31.85 -22.47 -30.14
N GLU A 114 32.59 -21.37 -30.12
CA GLU A 114 32.55 -20.37 -29.05
C GLU A 114 31.21 -19.65 -29.04
N GLU A 115 30.73 -19.19 -30.20
CA GLU A 115 29.41 -18.55 -30.34
C GLU A 115 28.28 -19.48 -29.89
N LEU A 116 28.35 -20.77 -30.27
CA LEU A 116 27.35 -21.76 -29.88
C LEU A 116 27.35 -22.02 -28.37
N ASN A 117 28.52 -21.97 -27.71
CA ASN A 117 28.63 -22.08 -26.26
C ASN A 117 28.04 -20.84 -25.56
N GLU A 118 28.28 -19.64 -26.09
CA GLU A 118 27.68 -18.41 -25.55
C GLU A 118 26.15 -18.43 -25.65
N VAL A 119 25.61 -18.87 -26.80
CA VAL A 119 24.17 -19.01 -27.00
C VAL A 119 23.56 -20.03 -26.04
N ARG A 120 24.25 -21.16 -25.80
CA ARG A 120 23.80 -22.17 -24.83
C ARG A 120 23.78 -21.64 -23.41
N LEU A 121 24.77 -20.83 -23.02
CA LEU A 121 24.81 -20.23 -21.69
C LEU A 121 23.63 -19.27 -21.50
N LYS A 122 23.37 -18.40 -22.47
CA LYS A 122 22.21 -17.48 -22.43
C LYS A 122 20.87 -18.20 -22.42
N LEU A 123 20.75 -19.31 -23.15
CA LEU A 123 19.53 -20.13 -23.13
C LEU A 123 19.29 -20.69 -21.72
N LYS A 124 20.34 -21.21 -21.07
CA LYS A 124 20.25 -21.72 -19.70
C LYS A 124 19.86 -20.63 -18.70
N GLU A 125 20.43 -19.44 -18.81
CA GLU A 125 20.05 -18.29 -17.96
C GLU A 125 18.57 -17.91 -18.13
N GLN A 126 18.04 -17.98 -19.36
CA GLN A 126 16.62 -17.74 -19.64
C GLN A 126 15.72 -18.84 -19.07
N GLU A 127 16.12 -20.10 -19.15
CA GLU A 127 15.40 -21.24 -18.55
C GLU A 127 15.35 -21.12 -17.02
N ASP A 128 16.48 -20.80 -16.38
CA ASP A 128 16.55 -20.60 -14.93
C ASP A 128 15.73 -19.38 -14.47
N PHE A 129 15.65 -18.33 -15.30
CA PHE A 129 14.77 -17.19 -15.06
C PHE A 129 13.29 -17.58 -15.14
N LEU A 130 12.90 -18.32 -16.19
CA LEU A 130 11.52 -18.78 -16.37
C LEU A 130 11.07 -19.72 -15.23
N ALA A 131 11.95 -20.61 -14.78
CA ALA A 131 11.66 -21.50 -13.65
C ALA A 131 11.37 -20.71 -12.36
N ARG A 132 12.18 -19.69 -12.05
CA ARG A 132 11.95 -18.81 -10.89
C ARG A 132 10.68 -17.97 -11.03
N ALA A 133 10.37 -17.50 -12.23
CA ALA A 133 9.14 -16.76 -12.49
C ALA A 133 7.89 -17.65 -12.28
N GLN A 134 7.95 -18.92 -12.71
CA GLN A 134 6.86 -19.89 -12.51
C GLN A 134 6.67 -20.23 -11.03
N GLU A 135 7.75 -20.37 -10.26
CA GLU A 135 7.66 -20.60 -8.81
C GLU A 135 6.99 -19.42 -8.10
N LYS A 136 7.37 -18.18 -8.44
CA LYS A 136 6.70 -16.98 -7.93
C LYS A 136 5.23 -16.92 -8.31
N LEU A 137 4.88 -17.27 -9.54
CA LEU A 137 3.48 -17.28 -10.01
C LEU A 137 2.63 -18.27 -9.21
N LYS A 138 3.19 -19.45 -8.90
CA LYS A 138 2.52 -20.43 -8.04
C LYS A 138 2.26 -19.90 -6.62
N LEU A 139 3.22 -19.19 -6.03
CA LEU A 139 3.04 -18.54 -4.72
C LEU A 139 1.93 -17.48 -4.76
N TYR A 140 1.83 -16.71 -5.86
CA TYR A 140 0.73 -15.77 -6.04
C TYR A 140 -0.63 -16.45 -6.14
N ASP A 141 -0.73 -17.56 -6.87
CA ASP A 141 -1.98 -18.33 -6.96
C ASP A 141 -2.42 -18.86 -5.58
N GLU A 142 -1.48 -19.36 -4.78
CA GLU A 142 -1.74 -19.82 -3.40
C GLU A 142 -2.21 -18.66 -2.49
N MET A 143 -1.63 -17.47 -2.65
CA MET A 143 -2.03 -16.27 -1.91
C MET A 143 -3.42 -15.78 -2.32
N VAL A 144 -3.73 -15.77 -3.62
CA VAL A 144 -5.05 -15.39 -4.13
C VAL A 144 -6.12 -16.34 -3.61
N GLU A 145 -5.87 -17.65 -3.61
CA GLU A 145 -6.80 -18.64 -3.10
C GLU A 145 -7.01 -18.50 -1.58
N THR A 146 -5.95 -18.17 -0.84
CA THR A 146 -6.05 -17.90 0.61
C THR A 146 -6.90 -16.66 0.88
N ASN A 147 -6.67 -15.58 0.13
CA ASN A 147 -7.47 -14.36 0.24
C ASN A 147 -8.93 -14.60 -0.14
N ARG A 148 -9.20 -15.43 -1.16
CA ARG A 148 -10.57 -15.84 -1.52
C ARG A 148 -11.28 -16.53 -0.36
N LYS A 149 -10.61 -17.50 0.29
CA LYS A 149 -11.18 -18.20 1.46
C LYS A 149 -11.44 -17.27 2.63
N LEU A 150 -10.52 -16.34 2.92
CA LEU A 150 -10.72 -15.32 3.95
C LEU A 150 -11.88 -14.39 3.63
N ALA A 151 -12.05 -14.00 2.37
CA ALA A 151 -13.19 -13.19 1.94
C ALA A 151 -14.52 -13.95 2.10
N GLU A 152 -14.57 -15.23 1.73
CA GLU A 152 -15.74 -16.11 1.95
C GLU A 152 -16.06 -16.27 3.44
N GLU A 153 -15.06 -16.46 4.29
CA GLU A 153 -15.23 -16.54 5.75
C GLU A 153 -15.71 -15.21 6.34
N ASN A 154 -15.16 -14.08 5.88
CA ASN A 154 -15.62 -12.76 6.29
C ASN A 154 -17.07 -12.49 5.89
N LEU A 155 -17.47 -12.87 4.67
CA LEU A 155 -18.87 -12.77 4.22
C LEU A 155 -19.78 -13.65 5.08
N ARG A 156 -19.34 -14.87 5.42
CA ARG A 156 -20.07 -15.76 6.31
C ARG A 156 -20.23 -15.17 7.72
N LEU A 157 -19.17 -14.59 8.28
CA LEU A 157 -19.22 -13.91 9.57
C LEU A 157 -20.12 -12.69 9.53
N GLN A 158 -20.09 -11.90 8.45
CA GLN A 158 -21.00 -10.78 8.26
C GLN A 158 -22.46 -11.25 8.21
N ALA A 159 -22.76 -12.35 7.51
CA ALA A 159 -24.11 -12.91 7.48
C ALA A 159 -24.61 -13.39 8.86
N ILE A 160 -23.70 -13.83 9.74
CA ILE A 160 -24.03 -14.20 11.13
C ILE A 160 -24.23 -12.96 12.02
N LEU A 161 -23.36 -11.96 11.88
CA LEU A 161 -23.36 -10.76 12.73
C LEU A 161 -24.43 -9.74 12.31
N PHE A 162 -24.77 -9.71 11.03
CA PHE A 162 -25.73 -8.81 10.41
C PHE A 162 -26.71 -9.62 9.55
N PRO A 163 -27.61 -10.39 10.20
CA PRO A 163 -28.65 -11.11 9.47
C PRO A 163 -29.48 -10.14 8.61
N ASP A 164 -29.84 -10.60 7.42
CA ASP A 164 -30.66 -9.81 6.48
C ASP A 164 -31.98 -9.41 7.18
N PRO A 165 -32.27 -8.11 7.31
CA PRO A 165 -33.48 -7.64 7.99
C PRO A 165 -34.77 -8.09 7.28
N ASP A 166 -34.69 -8.46 6.01
CA ASP A 166 -35.83 -8.94 5.22
C ASP A 166 -35.99 -10.47 5.29
N ASP A 167 -35.06 -11.20 5.92
CA ASP A 167 -35.20 -12.64 6.20
C ASP A 167 -35.79 -12.86 7.61
N PRO A 168 -37.09 -13.21 7.73
CA PRO A 168 -37.76 -13.39 9.02
C PRO A 168 -37.18 -14.54 9.85
N LEU A 169 -36.40 -15.45 9.26
CA LEU A 169 -35.72 -16.53 9.98
C LEU A 169 -34.35 -16.12 10.52
N ALA A 170 -33.68 -15.14 9.91
CA ALA A 170 -32.36 -14.66 10.34
C ALA A 170 -32.45 -13.77 11.59
N MET A 171 -33.61 -13.15 11.82
CA MET A 171 -33.96 -12.40 13.04
C MET A 171 -34.39 -13.30 14.22
N ALA A 172 -34.57 -14.60 14.00
CA ALA A 172 -34.84 -15.55 15.07
C ALA A 172 -33.54 -15.84 15.84
N THR A 173 -33.22 -14.97 16.79
CA THR A 173 -32.08 -15.15 17.69
C THR A 173 -32.18 -16.53 18.36
N PRO A 174 -31.21 -17.46 18.18
CA PRO A 174 -31.19 -18.74 18.89
C PRO A 174 -30.80 -18.48 20.35
N GLY A 175 -31.74 -17.93 21.12
CA GLY A 175 -31.53 -17.48 22.50
C GLY A 175 -32.60 -16.54 23.06
N ALA A 176 -33.50 -15.97 22.24
CA ALA A 176 -34.57 -15.09 22.76
C ALA A 176 -35.78 -15.86 23.35
N GLY A 177 -35.62 -17.15 23.64
CA GLY A 177 -36.52 -17.91 24.49
C GLY A 177 -36.14 -17.71 25.95
N ALA A 178 -36.92 -16.89 26.66
CA ALA A 178 -36.94 -16.71 28.11
C ALA A 178 -35.97 -15.68 28.73
N VAL A 179 -36.17 -14.40 28.44
CA VAL A 179 -36.10 -13.37 29.50
C VAL A 179 -37.40 -12.58 29.49
N ARG A 180 -38.40 -13.16 30.17
CA ARG A 180 -39.67 -12.52 30.48
C ARG A 180 -39.53 -11.92 31.89
N GLY A 181 -39.63 -10.59 32.00
CA GLY A 181 -39.58 -9.82 33.26
C GLY A 181 -38.23 -9.10 33.40
N THR A 182 -38.15 -7.78 33.46
CA THR A 182 -38.95 -6.85 34.28
C THR A 182 -39.34 -5.57 33.54
N SER A 183 -40.39 -4.92 34.05
CA SER A 183 -41.10 -3.76 33.53
C SER A 183 -40.36 -2.41 33.60
N ASP A 184 -39.03 -2.39 33.47
CA ASP A 184 -38.19 -1.17 33.45
C ASP A 184 -37.65 -0.82 32.04
N GLY A 185 -38.09 -1.54 31.00
CA GLY A 185 -37.56 -1.42 29.64
C GLY A 185 -38.00 -0.18 28.83
N GLY A 186 -38.89 0.65 29.38
CA GLY A 186 -39.38 1.86 28.69
C GLY A 186 -38.36 3.01 28.68
N GLU A 187 -37.72 3.28 29.82
CA GLU A 187 -36.74 4.37 29.94
C GLU A 187 -35.45 4.08 29.17
N LYS A 188 -34.97 2.83 29.16
CA LYS A 188 -33.75 2.45 28.44
C LYS A 188 -33.88 2.61 26.92
N LYS A 189 -35.06 2.34 26.36
CA LYS A 189 -35.32 2.56 24.92
C LYS A 189 -35.31 4.05 24.56
N GLY A 190 -35.91 4.90 25.39
CA GLY A 190 -35.88 6.35 25.19
C GLY A 190 -34.47 6.95 25.28
N GLN A 191 -33.67 6.48 26.25
CA GLN A 191 -32.28 6.93 26.42
C GLN A 191 -31.38 6.55 25.24
N CYS A 192 -31.50 5.33 24.72
CA CYS A 192 -30.70 4.94 23.55
C CYS A 192 -31.04 5.75 22.30
N GLN A 193 -32.32 6.06 22.08
CA GLN A 193 -32.71 6.91 20.94
C GLN A 193 -32.20 8.35 21.10
N ALA A 194 -32.21 8.91 22.31
CA ALA A 194 -31.62 10.22 22.58
C ALA A 194 -30.10 10.25 22.32
N ARG A 195 -29.37 9.21 22.77
CA ARG A 195 -27.92 9.08 22.54
C ARG A 195 -27.59 8.92 21.06
N LEU A 196 -28.37 8.13 20.31
CA LEU A 196 -28.23 8.01 18.86
C LEU A 196 -28.40 9.37 18.18
N SER A 197 -29.43 10.13 18.53
CA SER A 197 -29.64 11.48 17.99
C SER A 197 -28.47 12.43 18.31
N LEU A 198 -27.91 12.38 19.52
CA LEU A 198 -26.74 13.18 19.89
C LEU A 198 -25.49 12.78 19.12
N ALA A 199 -25.24 11.47 18.97
CA ALA A 199 -24.13 10.94 18.19
C ALA A 199 -24.24 11.33 16.70
N HIS A 200 -25.45 11.29 16.14
CA HIS A 200 -25.71 11.74 14.76
C HIS A 200 -25.46 13.23 14.62
N ASN A 201 -25.95 14.05 15.57
CA ASN A 201 -25.71 15.48 15.58
C ASN A 201 -24.21 15.81 15.66
N PHE A 202 -23.46 15.10 16.51
CA PHE A 202 -22.01 15.24 16.60
C PHE A 202 -21.33 14.98 15.24
N VAL A 203 -21.64 13.84 14.59
CA VAL A 203 -21.07 13.52 13.27
C VAL A 203 -21.44 14.57 12.21
N ASP A 204 -22.67 15.09 12.25
CA ASP A 204 -23.13 16.14 11.34
C ASP A 204 -22.40 17.47 11.56
N LEU A 205 -22.16 17.88 12.80
CA LEU A 205 -21.36 19.08 13.12
C LEU A 205 -19.91 18.95 12.60
N ILE A 206 -19.28 17.81 12.84
CA ILE A 206 -17.92 17.53 12.36
C ILE A 206 -17.88 17.55 10.82
N GLN A 207 -18.85 16.92 10.16
CA GLN A 207 -18.97 16.94 8.71
C GLN A 207 -19.09 18.36 8.15
N ASN A 208 -19.89 19.21 8.80
CA ASN A 208 -20.12 20.58 8.34
C ASN A 208 -18.95 21.53 8.64
N GLY A 209 -17.87 21.03 9.25
CA GLY A 209 -16.71 21.84 9.62
C GLY A 209 -17.06 22.91 10.65
N CYS A 210 -17.97 22.59 11.58
CA CYS A 210 -18.25 23.39 12.76
C CYS A 210 -17.05 23.33 13.71
N SER A 211 -16.63 24.49 14.22
CA SER A 211 -15.59 24.55 15.25
C SER A 211 -16.11 24.04 16.60
N TRP A 212 -15.22 23.94 17.58
CA TRP A 212 -15.60 23.62 18.95
C TRP A 212 -16.71 24.54 19.49
N GLU A 213 -16.57 25.84 19.26
CA GLU A 213 -17.49 26.89 19.73
C GLU A 213 -18.82 26.89 18.96
N ASP A 214 -18.85 26.35 17.74
CA ASP A 214 -20.04 26.30 16.88
C ASP A 214 -20.99 25.12 17.22
N GLY A 215 -20.97 24.65 18.47
CA GLY A 215 -21.92 23.68 19.01
C GLY A 215 -21.34 22.31 19.37
N VAL A 216 -20.09 21.99 19.01
CA VAL A 216 -19.47 20.71 19.41
C VAL A 216 -19.25 20.66 20.93
N ALA A 217 -18.86 21.80 21.53
CA ALA A 217 -18.71 21.94 22.98
C ALA A 217 -20.00 21.62 23.76
N GLU A 218 -21.17 21.96 23.20
CA GLU A 218 -22.46 21.70 23.84
C GLU A 218 -22.78 20.20 23.94
N LEU A 219 -22.18 19.38 23.08
CA LEU A 219 -22.36 17.92 23.10
C LEU A 219 -21.37 17.20 24.00
N CYS A 220 -20.25 17.83 24.34
CA CYS A 220 -19.16 17.21 25.09
C CYS A 220 -19.22 17.57 26.58
N THR A 221 -18.53 16.80 27.41
CA THR A 221 -18.25 17.18 28.81
C THR A 221 -17.46 18.47 28.88
N ASP A 222 -17.69 19.24 29.95
CA ASP A 222 -16.95 20.48 30.23
C ASP A 222 -15.46 20.20 30.50
N ASP A 223 -15.16 19.00 31.00
CA ASP A 223 -13.81 18.46 31.16
C ASP A 223 -13.42 17.72 29.87
N ASP A 224 -12.48 18.29 29.09
CA ASP A 224 -11.82 17.79 27.87
C ASP A 224 -12.20 16.37 27.44
N ALA A 225 -13.30 16.22 26.67
CA ALA A 225 -13.71 14.92 26.14
C ALA A 225 -12.57 14.28 25.34
N GLU A 226 -12.26 13.02 25.65
CA GLU A 226 -11.10 12.32 25.08
C GLU A 226 -11.36 11.94 23.62
N PHE A 227 -10.31 11.99 22.80
CA PHE A 227 -10.35 11.52 21.43
C PHE A 227 -9.23 10.54 21.16
N HIS A 228 -9.57 9.38 20.60
CA HIS A 228 -8.61 8.33 20.26
C HIS A 228 -8.74 7.98 18.77
N SER A 229 -7.63 8.04 18.04
CA SER A 229 -7.58 7.53 16.67
C SER A 229 -6.18 7.17 16.22
N ASP A 230 -6.02 5.95 15.71
CA ASP A 230 -4.77 5.51 15.06
C ASP A 230 -4.47 6.33 13.79
N SER A 231 -5.51 6.86 13.14
CA SER A 231 -5.38 7.67 11.93
C SER A 231 -5.01 9.13 12.21
N MET A 232 -5.24 9.61 13.44
CA MET A 232 -5.00 10.98 13.88
C MET A 232 -4.32 11.00 15.26
N PRO A 233 -3.10 10.45 15.39
CA PRO A 233 -2.46 10.17 16.68
C PRO A 233 -2.03 11.42 17.47
N ARG A 234 -2.32 12.63 16.98
CA ARG A 234 -2.00 13.91 17.63
C ARG A 234 -3.22 14.65 18.16
N CYS A 235 -4.42 14.14 17.90
CA CYS A 235 -5.63 14.64 18.52
C CYS A 235 -5.87 13.77 19.76
N GLU A 236 -5.74 14.37 20.94
CA GLU A 236 -6.01 13.71 22.23
C GLU A 236 -7.40 14.09 22.76
N THR A 237 -7.99 15.16 22.23
CA THR A 237 -9.30 15.68 22.65
C THR A 237 -10.23 15.87 21.46
N VAL A 238 -11.53 15.83 21.74
CA VAL A 238 -12.58 16.05 20.73
C VAL A 238 -12.48 17.48 20.16
N GLN A 239 -12.05 18.45 20.97
CA GLN A 239 -11.78 19.82 20.50
C GLN A 239 -10.69 19.86 19.44
N GLN A 240 -9.52 19.26 19.71
CA GLN A 240 -8.42 19.21 18.75
C GLN A 240 -8.84 18.52 17.45
N PHE A 241 -9.64 17.46 17.56
CA PHE A 241 -10.20 16.77 16.40
C PHE A 241 -11.15 17.68 15.60
N ALA A 242 -12.10 18.35 16.26
CA ALA A 242 -13.05 19.27 15.60
C ALA A 242 -12.31 20.39 14.86
N ASP A 243 -11.35 21.04 15.50
CA ASP A 243 -10.55 22.12 14.90
C ASP A 243 -9.74 21.61 13.70
N THR A 244 -9.13 20.43 13.82
CA THR A 244 -8.40 19.78 12.71
C THR A 244 -9.33 19.47 11.54
N MET A 245 -10.56 19.02 11.83
CA MET A 245 -11.55 18.73 10.80
C MET A 245 -12.03 20.01 10.10
N VAL A 246 -12.18 21.14 10.80
CA VAL A 246 -12.49 22.44 10.16
C VAL A 246 -11.41 22.83 9.15
N GLU A 247 -10.14 22.73 9.52
CA GLU A 247 -9.03 23.01 8.62
C GLU A 247 -9.00 22.03 7.44
N THR A 248 -9.14 20.72 7.72
CA THR A 248 -8.98 19.67 6.71
C THR A 248 -10.15 19.66 5.71
N THR A 249 -11.39 19.74 6.17
CA THR A 249 -12.58 19.75 5.30
C THR A 249 -12.61 21.00 4.43
N LYS A 250 -12.38 22.19 5.00
CA LYS A 250 -12.45 23.43 4.23
C LYS A 250 -11.31 23.59 3.22
N VAL A 251 -10.11 23.10 3.55
CA VAL A 251 -8.91 23.32 2.71
C VAL A 251 -8.69 22.17 1.73
N VAL A 252 -8.89 20.92 2.16
CA VAL A 252 -8.51 19.74 1.37
C VAL A 252 -9.71 19.13 0.66
N PHE A 253 -10.87 19.03 1.30
CA PHE A 253 -12.04 18.30 0.79
C PHE A 253 -13.33 19.14 0.87
N ALA A 254 -13.52 20.06 -0.09
CA ALA A 254 -14.64 21.01 -0.05
C ALA A 254 -16.04 20.35 -0.07
N ASP A 255 -16.16 19.13 -0.57
CA ASP A 255 -17.39 18.32 -0.64
C ASP A 255 -17.38 17.14 0.36
N PHE A 256 -16.55 17.20 1.39
CA PHE A 256 -16.44 16.13 2.39
C PHE A 256 -17.77 15.85 3.10
N LYS A 257 -18.10 14.56 3.26
CA LYS A 257 -19.29 14.10 3.98
C LYS A 257 -19.14 12.72 4.56
N TYR A 258 -19.79 12.49 5.70
CA TYR A 258 -20.01 11.18 6.29
C TYR A 258 -21.42 10.67 5.93
N ILE A 259 -21.50 9.71 5.02
CA ILE A 259 -22.74 9.00 4.73
C ILE A 259 -22.93 7.89 5.77
N ARG A 260 -23.80 8.12 6.76
CA ARG A 260 -24.19 7.09 7.74
C ARG A 260 -24.73 5.84 7.02
N LYS A 261 -24.23 4.67 7.42
CA LYS A 261 -24.65 3.35 6.93
C LYS A 261 -25.44 2.58 7.98
N SER A 262 -24.97 2.61 9.22
CA SER A 262 -25.66 2.00 10.35
C SER A 262 -25.30 2.72 11.64
N SER A 263 -26.12 2.54 12.67
CA SER A 263 -25.81 3.00 14.02
C SER A 263 -26.41 2.05 15.04
N THR A 264 -25.69 1.82 16.13
CA THR A 264 -26.13 0.95 17.22
C THR A 264 -25.86 1.64 18.55
N CYS A 265 -26.71 1.35 19.55
CA CYS A 265 -26.55 1.84 20.91
C CYS A 265 -26.50 0.65 21.84
N ASP A 266 -25.40 0.52 22.60
CA ASP A 266 -25.24 -0.48 23.65
C ASP A 266 -25.02 0.24 24.97
N GLY A 267 -26.13 0.56 25.64
CA GLY A 267 -26.12 1.34 26.86
C GLY A 267 -25.48 2.72 26.63
N GLU A 268 -24.31 2.94 27.22
CA GLU A 268 -23.59 4.23 27.22
C GLU A 268 -22.75 4.47 25.97
N GLN A 269 -22.60 3.47 25.11
CA GLN A 269 -21.79 3.57 23.90
C GLN A 269 -22.68 3.55 22.66
N VAL A 270 -22.41 4.48 21.74
CA VAL A 270 -23.04 4.52 20.42
C VAL A 270 -21.97 4.30 19.37
N THR A 271 -22.19 3.32 18.50
CA THR A 271 -21.34 3.10 17.33
C THR A 271 -22.03 3.63 16.09
N VAL A 272 -21.38 4.53 15.36
CA VAL A 272 -21.87 5.09 14.09
C VAL A 272 -20.92 4.68 12.97
N VAL A 273 -21.42 3.87 12.04
CA VAL A 273 -20.65 3.43 10.86
C VAL A 273 -21.00 4.34 9.70
N CYS A 274 -19.98 4.95 9.11
CA CYS A 274 -20.08 5.92 8.04
C CYS A 274 -19.21 5.51 6.84
N MET A 275 -19.63 5.96 5.65
CA MET A 275 -18.75 6.12 4.51
C MET A 275 -18.30 7.57 4.43
N ALA A 276 -17.03 7.83 4.68
CA ALA A 276 -16.41 9.13 4.42
C ALA A 276 -16.22 9.27 2.90
N GLN A 277 -16.83 10.31 2.34
CA GLN A 277 -16.70 10.68 0.95
C GLN A 277 -16.12 12.08 0.84
N GLY A 278 -15.28 12.31 -0.15
CA GLY A 278 -14.79 13.65 -0.45
C GLY A 278 -13.91 13.64 -1.69
N SER A 279 -13.85 14.77 -2.37
CA SER A 279 -13.01 15.02 -3.52
C SER A 279 -11.94 16.03 -3.11
N HIS A 280 -10.69 15.69 -3.32
CA HIS A 280 -9.63 16.63 -2.98
C HIS A 280 -9.72 17.86 -3.90
N VAL A 281 -9.53 19.04 -3.34
CA VAL A 281 -9.42 20.29 -4.11
C VAL A 281 -7.95 20.52 -4.39
N ALA A 282 -7.58 20.64 -5.67
CA ALA A 282 -6.19 20.78 -6.12
C ALA A 282 -5.50 22.12 -5.73
N LYS A 283 -5.95 22.81 -4.68
CA LYS A 283 -5.41 24.13 -4.27
C LYS A 283 -4.54 24.00 -3.03
N GLY A 284 -3.23 23.82 -3.21
CA GLY A 284 -2.25 23.79 -2.12
C GLY A 284 -0.81 23.52 -2.59
N GLN A 285 0.17 23.75 -1.70
CA GLN A 285 1.62 23.69 -2.00
C GLN A 285 2.18 22.30 -2.34
N ALA A 286 1.37 21.25 -2.25
CA ALA A 286 1.67 19.94 -2.79
C ALA A 286 0.52 19.62 -3.73
N GLU A 287 0.72 19.75 -5.04
CA GLU A 287 -0.30 19.46 -6.04
C GLU A 287 -0.42 17.94 -6.27
N PRO A 288 -1.57 17.33 -6.00
CA PRO A 288 -1.91 16.05 -6.61
C PRO A 288 -2.00 16.29 -8.10
N THR A 289 -1.24 15.50 -8.85
CA THR A 289 -1.34 15.44 -10.31
C THR A 289 -2.80 15.40 -10.69
N SER A 290 -3.24 16.45 -11.40
CA SER A 290 -4.54 16.52 -12.07
C SER A 290 -4.84 15.19 -12.77
N PRO A 291 -6.06 14.63 -12.65
CA PRO A 291 -7.32 15.25 -12.20
C PRO A 291 -7.68 15.06 -10.70
N PRO A 292 -8.69 15.79 -10.19
CA PRO A 292 -9.27 15.57 -8.86
C PRO A 292 -9.66 14.11 -8.68
N LYS A 293 -9.33 13.55 -7.52
CA LYS A 293 -9.66 12.18 -7.12
C LYS A 293 -10.60 12.24 -5.94
N SER A 294 -11.62 11.40 -5.99
CA SER A 294 -12.55 11.19 -4.90
C SER A 294 -12.10 10.02 -4.04
N MET A 295 -12.43 10.09 -2.75
CA MET A 295 -12.31 8.98 -1.81
C MET A 295 -13.69 8.54 -1.33
N ASN A 296 -13.76 7.26 -1.01
CA ASN A 296 -14.83 6.53 -0.37
C ASN A 296 -14.17 5.55 0.61
N ALA A 297 -14.03 5.97 1.86
CA ALA A 297 -13.35 5.21 2.91
C ALA A 297 -14.28 4.97 4.10
N MET A 298 -14.10 3.86 4.79
CA MET A 298 -14.89 3.53 5.96
C MET A 298 -14.42 4.35 7.17
N ALA A 299 -15.39 4.87 7.93
CA ALA A 299 -15.17 5.54 9.19
C ALA A 299 -16.13 4.96 10.23
N VAL A 300 -15.63 4.58 11.40
CA VAL A 300 -16.43 4.09 12.52
C VAL A 300 -16.16 4.98 13.72
N PHE A 301 -17.21 5.64 14.18
CA PHE A 301 -17.20 6.42 15.42
C PHE A 301 -17.75 5.56 16.56
N SER A 302 -16.96 5.38 17.60
CA SER A 302 -17.37 4.81 18.87
C SER A 302 -17.46 5.94 19.88
N ILE A 303 -18.68 6.35 20.23
CA ILE A 303 -18.95 7.53 21.04
C ILE A 303 -19.49 7.07 22.40
N LYS A 304 -18.75 7.37 23.46
CA LYS A 304 -19.13 7.03 24.83
C LYS A 304 -19.74 8.23 25.54
N PHE A 305 -20.85 8.02 26.23
CA PHE A 305 -21.58 9.04 26.98
C PHE A 305 -21.36 8.90 28.49
N VAL A 306 -21.37 10.02 29.21
CA VAL A 306 -21.19 10.03 30.68
C VAL A 306 -22.33 9.31 31.39
N SER A 307 -22.00 8.27 32.14
CA SER A 307 -22.95 7.48 32.94
C SER A 307 -23.66 8.26 34.05
N THR A 308 -22.92 9.09 34.81
CA THR A 308 -23.33 9.47 36.17
C THR A 308 -23.73 10.93 36.36
N LYS A 309 -23.00 11.91 35.79
CA LYS A 309 -23.20 13.34 36.08
C LYS A 309 -24.22 14.05 35.19
N HIS A 310 -24.38 13.59 33.94
CA HIS A 310 -25.20 14.29 32.93
C HIS A 310 -26.29 13.38 32.30
N GLU A 311 -26.70 12.31 32.98
CA GLU A 311 -27.73 11.36 32.50
C GLU A 311 -27.44 10.81 31.08
N GLY A 312 -26.18 10.70 30.66
CA GLY A 312 -25.81 10.27 29.31
C GLY A 312 -26.16 11.25 28.20
N LYS A 313 -26.28 12.56 28.49
CA LYS A 313 -26.52 13.62 27.50
C LYS A 313 -25.24 14.25 26.95
N LYS A 314 -24.08 13.93 27.53
CA LYS A 314 -22.78 14.48 27.15
C LYS A 314 -21.83 13.37 26.72
N ILE A 315 -21.05 13.65 25.68
CA ILE A 315 -19.99 12.80 25.15
C ILE A 315 -18.78 12.90 26.09
N GLU A 316 -18.33 11.75 26.57
CA GLU A 316 -17.14 11.59 27.41
C GLU A 316 -15.91 11.30 26.56
N SER A 317 -16.04 10.42 25.56
CA SER A 317 -14.95 10.07 24.67
C SER A 317 -15.43 9.67 23.27
N VAL A 318 -14.55 9.81 22.28
CA VAL A 318 -14.78 9.41 20.90
C VAL A 318 -13.58 8.62 20.38
N ASP A 319 -13.79 7.39 19.97
CA ASP A 319 -12.81 6.62 19.20
C ASP A 319 -13.18 6.65 17.72
N LEU A 320 -12.22 7.02 16.87
CA LEU A 320 -12.39 7.01 15.42
C LEU A 320 -11.47 5.97 14.79
N ILE A 321 -12.09 4.95 14.17
CA ILE A 321 -11.40 4.01 13.28
C ILE A 321 -11.66 4.46 11.86
N PHE A 322 -10.61 4.86 11.15
CA PHE A 322 -10.69 5.34 9.78
C PHE A 322 -9.79 4.53 8.85
N ASP A 323 -10.34 4.09 7.72
CA ASP A 323 -9.61 3.34 6.70
C ASP A 323 -8.69 4.26 5.87
N THR A 324 -7.57 4.64 6.49
CA THR A 324 -6.53 5.47 5.89
C THR A 324 -5.91 4.82 4.65
N HIS A 325 -5.86 3.49 4.60
CA HIS A 325 -5.27 2.76 3.47
C HIS A 325 -6.13 2.91 2.22
N THR A 326 -7.43 2.65 2.31
CA THR A 326 -8.35 2.83 1.17
C THR A 326 -8.36 4.28 0.70
N ALA A 327 -8.41 5.23 1.65
CA ALA A 327 -8.34 6.65 1.33
C ALA A 327 -7.02 7.01 0.61
N TYR A 328 -5.89 6.48 1.08
CA TYR A 328 -4.58 6.64 0.45
C TYR A 328 -4.56 6.10 -0.98
N CYS A 329 -5.02 4.87 -1.20
CA CYS A 329 -5.03 4.25 -2.53
C CYS A 329 -5.88 5.05 -3.53
N GLN A 330 -7.03 5.56 -3.08
CA GLN A 330 -7.95 6.30 -3.95
C GLN A 330 -7.47 7.71 -4.25
N LEU A 331 -6.91 8.41 -3.27
CA LEU A 331 -6.32 9.75 -3.48
C LEU A 331 -4.93 9.68 -4.12
N GLY A 332 -4.25 8.54 -3.98
CA GLY A 332 -2.84 8.31 -4.33
C GLY A 332 -1.86 9.04 -3.40
N TRP A 333 -2.32 9.50 -2.23
CA TRP A 333 -1.67 10.55 -1.44
C TRP A 333 -1.76 10.27 0.07
N PRO A 334 -0.67 10.43 0.84
CA PRO A 334 -0.67 10.19 2.28
C PRO A 334 -1.42 11.30 3.02
N LEU A 335 -2.64 11.00 3.46
CA LEU A 335 -3.47 11.91 4.28
C LEU A 335 -2.77 12.40 5.55
N VAL A 336 -1.83 11.61 6.08
CA VAL A 336 -1.00 11.95 7.25
C VAL A 336 -0.25 13.27 7.05
N CYS A 337 0.01 13.70 5.81
CA CYS A 337 0.66 14.99 5.54
C CYS A 337 -0.22 16.21 5.81
N PHE A 338 -1.55 16.09 5.69
CA PHE A 338 -2.52 17.18 5.92
C PHE A 338 -3.08 17.16 7.33
N LEU A 339 -3.18 15.97 7.92
CA LEU A 339 -3.62 15.77 9.30
C LEU A 339 -2.52 16.09 10.33
N LYS A 340 -1.41 16.70 9.89
CA LYS A 340 -0.49 17.38 10.79
C LYS A 340 -1.11 18.73 11.10
N PRO A 341 -1.70 18.96 12.28
CA PRO A 341 -2.03 20.31 12.68
C PRO A 341 -0.75 21.13 12.53
N LYS A 342 -0.86 22.32 11.92
CA LYS A 342 0.20 23.32 12.08
C LYS A 342 0.30 23.49 13.58
N ALA A 343 1.37 22.97 14.18
CA ALA A 343 1.59 23.16 15.60
C ALA A 343 1.53 24.67 15.79
N LYS A 344 0.43 25.19 16.36
CA LYS A 344 0.45 26.53 16.94
C LYS A 344 1.62 26.44 17.90
N PRO A 345 2.71 27.21 17.71
CA PRO A 345 3.76 27.24 18.70
C PRO A 345 3.04 27.50 20.01
N ARG A 346 3.18 26.61 20.99
CA ARG A 346 2.60 26.82 22.32
C ARG A 346 2.96 28.25 22.70
N GLU A 347 1.97 29.12 22.88
CA GLU A 347 2.17 30.49 23.32
C GLU A 347 2.67 30.43 24.77
N GLY A 348 3.95 30.14 24.89
CA GLY A 348 4.68 30.02 26.12
C GLY A 348 6.14 30.26 25.81
N GLY A 349 6.63 31.39 26.29
CA GLY A 349 8.05 31.71 26.25
C GLY A 349 8.76 31.15 27.48
N LEU A 350 10.03 30.79 27.31
CA LEU A 350 10.96 30.66 28.43
C LEU A 350 11.18 32.06 29.01
N VAL A 351 10.59 32.34 30.16
CA VAL A 351 10.84 33.58 30.89
C VAL A 351 11.94 33.33 31.90
N ALA A 352 13.01 34.11 31.84
CA ALA A 352 14.05 34.09 32.86
C ALA A 352 13.47 34.62 34.18
N ASN A 353 13.54 33.83 35.24
CA ASN A 353 13.17 34.28 36.57
C ASN A 353 14.30 35.11 37.19
N SER A 354 13.96 35.90 38.21
CA SER A 354 14.89 36.76 38.94
C SER A 354 15.98 36.01 39.73
N LYS A 355 15.96 34.67 39.72
CA LYS A 355 16.97 33.80 40.35
C LYS A 355 17.86 33.10 39.31
N GLY A 356 17.81 33.50 38.03
CA GLY A 356 18.66 32.95 36.97
C GLY A 356 18.21 31.59 36.41
N GLY A 357 16.99 31.15 36.69
CA GLY A 357 16.40 29.95 36.08
C GLY A 357 15.32 30.32 35.05
N PHE A 358 15.20 29.57 33.96
CA PHE A 358 14.10 29.77 33.03
C PHE A 358 12.87 28.98 33.48
N ARG A 359 11.69 29.61 33.47
CA ARG A 359 10.42 28.95 33.75
C ARG A 359 9.51 29.12 32.54
N TRP A 360 8.92 28.02 32.10
CA TRP A 360 7.91 28.05 31.05
C TRP A 360 6.63 28.68 31.60
N HIS A 361 6.21 29.81 31.03
CA HIS A 361 4.91 30.39 31.32
C HIS A 361 3.94 29.95 30.25
N SER A 362 2.89 29.21 30.59
CA SER A 362 1.72 29.07 29.74
C SER A 362 0.89 30.36 29.86
N ALA A 363 0.61 31.03 28.74
CA ALA A 363 -0.49 31.99 28.72
C ALA A 363 -1.79 31.22 28.99
N LEU A 364 -2.53 31.64 30.02
CA LEU A 364 -3.92 31.24 30.23
C LEU A 364 -4.81 32.09 29.33
#